data_AF-A0AAU7M6T1-F1
#
_entry.id   AF-A0AAU7M6T1-F1
#
_cell.length_a   1.000
_cell.length_b   1.000
_cell.length_c   1.000
_cell.angle_alpha   90.00
_cell.angle_beta   90.00
_cell.angle_gamma   90.00
#
_symmetry.space_group_name_H-M   'P 1'
#
loop_
_entity.id
_entity.type
_entity.pdbx_description
1 polymer ?
#
loop_
_entity_poly.entity_id
_entity_poly.type
_entity_poly.pdbx_seq_one_letter_code
_entity_poly.pdbx_strand_id
1 'polypeptide(L)' 'MERARFVVHLPVLATDLDGARAEATVSEEDAQRVRHRVYCDLLLDGGRRCPHPADHDGACGPAGHR' A
#
# COMPACT_ATOMS: atom_id res chain seq x y z
N MET A 1 -15.18 -4.98 22.40
CA MET A 1 -14.24 -4.62 21.33
C MET A 1 -15.02 -3.90 20.25
N GLU A 2 -14.92 -2.57 20.23
CA GLU A 2 -15.43 -1.77 19.12
C GLU A 2 -14.67 -2.12 17.83
N ARG A 3 -15.36 -2.13 16.69
CA ARG A 3 -14.73 -2.44 15.39
C ARG A 3 -13.96 -1.20 14.94
N ALA A 4 -12.65 -1.34 14.74
CA ALA A 4 -11.82 -0.28 14.17
C ALA A 4 -12.32 0.09 12.76
N ARG A 5 -12.37 1.39 12.49
CA ARG A 5 -12.73 1.97 11.18
C ARG A 5 -11.48 2.55 10.55
N PHE A 6 -11.28 2.28 9.27
CA PHE A 6 -10.07 2.68 8.54
C PHE A 6 -10.43 3.51 7.31
N VAL A 7 -9.60 4.50 7.02
CA VAL A 7 -9.68 5.35 5.82
C VAL A 7 -8.52 5.00 4.91
N VAL A 8 -8.84 4.67 3.65
CA VAL A 8 -7.85 4.46 2.60
C VAL A 8 -7.65 5.76 1.83
N HIS A 9 -6.40 6.18 1.67
CA HIS A 9 -6.03 7.32 0.86
C HIS A 9 -5.33 6.84 -0.41
N LEU A 10 -5.92 7.17 -1.56
CA LEU A 10 -5.37 6.92 -2.90
C LEU A 10 -4.83 8.22 -3.50
N PRO A 11 -3.68 8.19 -4.20
CA PRO A 11 -3.19 9.38 -4.90
C PRO A 11 -4.07 9.70 -6.11
N VAL A 12 -4.43 10.97 -6.25
CA VAL A 12 -5.24 11.45 -7.38
C VAL A 12 -4.44 11.50 -8.70
N LEU A 13 -3.11 11.51 -8.60
CA LEU A 13 -2.20 11.61 -9.75
C LEU A 13 -1.91 10.25 -10.42
N ALA A 14 -2.34 9.14 -9.82
CA ALA A 14 -2.14 7.83 -10.42
C ALA A 14 -3.03 7.67 -11.66
N THR A 15 -2.43 7.26 -12.78
CA THR A 15 -3.09 7.10 -14.08
C THR A 15 -3.69 5.70 -14.28
N ASP A 16 -3.35 4.77 -13.39
CA ASP A 16 -3.80 3.38 -13.40
C ASP A 16 -3.95 2.87 -11.95
N LEU A 17 -4.79 1.85 -11.77
CA LEU A 17 -5.08 1.28 -10.47
C LEU A 17 -3.86 0.61 -9.82
N ASP A 18 -2.95 0.01 -10.59
CA ASP A 18 -1.75 -0.64 -10.06
C ASP A 18 -0.79 0.40 -9.45
N GLY A 19 -0.62 1.53 -10.15
CA GLY A 19 0.10 2.70 -9.63
C GLY A 19 -0.56 3.28 -8.39
N ALA A 20 -1.88 3.46 -8.41
CA ALA A 20 -2.63 3.98 -7.26
C ALA A 20 -2.51 3.08 -6.03
N ARG A 21 -2.51 1.75 -6.25
CA ARG A 21 -2.36 0.73 -5.21
C ARG A 21 -0.96 0.77 -4.60
N ALA A 22 0.09 0.86 -5.40
CA ALA A 22 1.48 0.94 -4.95
C ALA A 22 1.77 2.14 -4.02
N GLU A 23 0.95 3.18 -4.12
CA GLU A 23 1.07 4.42 -3.35
C GLU A 23 0.02 4.57 -2.25
N ALA A 24 -0.90 3.61 -2.14
CA ALA A 24 -2.01 3.66 -1.18
C ALA A 24 -1.50 3.65 0.27
N THR A 25 -2.18 4.44 1.09
CA THR A 25 -1.97 4.47 2.55
C THR A 25 -3.27 4.27 3.29
N VAL A 26 -3.18 3.76 4.50
CA VAL A 26 -4.31 3.54 5.41
C VAL A 26 -4.05 4.25 6.74
N SER A 27 -5.10 4.81 7.30
CA SER A 27 -5.10 5.41 8.63
C SER A 27 -6.33 4.90 9.38
N GLU A 28 -6.24 4.81 10.71
CA GLU A 28 -7.46 4.68 11.51
C GLU A 28 -8.30 5.96 11.36
N GLU A 29 -9.63 5.83 11.36
CA GLU A 29 -10.55 6.96 11.15
C GLU A 29 -10.35 8.08 12.18
N ASP A 30 -10.02 7.71 13.42
CA ASP A 30 -9.76 8.64 14.52
C ASP A 30 -8.31 9.17 14.51
N ALA A 31 -7.42 8.55 13.73
CA ALA A 31 -6.00 8.88 13.64
C ALA A 31 -5.56 9.15 12.20
N GLN A 32 -6.35 9.92 11.43
CA GLN A 32 -6.11 10.16 9.99
C GLN A 32 -4.74 10.77 9.67
N ARG A 33 -4.08 11.44 10.63
CA ARG A 33 -2.71 11.93 10.52
C ARG A 33 -1.64 10.83 10.46
N VAL A 34 -1.98 9.59 10.84
CA VAL A 34 -1.05 8.45 10.88
C VAL A 34 -1.26 7.61 9.63
N ARG A 35 -0.50 7.93 8.58
CA ARG A 35 -0.61 7.26 7.28
C ARG A 35 0.37 6.08 7.23
N HIS A 36 -0.16 4.87 7.30
CA HIS A 36 0.60 3.64 7.10
C HIS A 36 0.55 3.24 5.64
N ARG A 37 1.67 2.76 5.09
CA ARG A 37 1.71 2.22 3.73
C ARG A 37 0.95 0.89 3.68
N VAL A 38 0.13 0.67 2.64
CA VAL A 38 -0.58 -0.62 2.48
C VAL A 38 0.33 -1.67 1.84
N TYR A 39 1.23 -1.24 0.95
CA TYR A 39 2.16 -2.09 0.21
C TYR A 39 3.61 -1.73 0.54
N CYS A 40 4.51 -2.65 0.23
CA CYS A 40 5.93 -2.44 0.42
C CYS A 40 6.44 -1.22 -0.36
N ASP A 41 7.34 -0.46 0.27
CA ASP A 41 7.93 0.75 -0.29
C ASP A 41 9.08 0.45 -1.27
N LEU A 42 9.60 -0.78 -1.31
CA LEU A 42 10.76 -1.08 -2.15
C LEU A 42 10.43 -0.91 -3.64
N LEU A 43 11.30 -0.21 -4.37
CA LEU A 43 11.29 -0.12 -5.82
C LEU A 43 12.01 -1.32 -6.44
N LEU A 44 11.34 -2.01 -7.35
CA LEU A 44 11.87 -3.10 -8.14
C LEU A 44 12.44 -2.57 -9.47
N ASP A 45 13.17 -3.43 -10.18
CA ASP A 45 13.63 -3.16 -11.54
C ASP A 45 12.45 -2.76 -12.45
N GLY A 46 12.63 -1.67 -13.19
CA GLY A 46 11.59 -1.06 -14.02
C GLY A 46 10.72 -0.01 -13.31
N GLY A 47 11.09 0.42 -12.09
CA GLY A 47 10.48 1.59 -11.42
C GLY A 47 9.11 1.32 -10.79
N ARG A 48 8.65 0.06 -10.80
CA ARG A 48 7.44 -0.37 -10.10
C ARG A 48 7.77 -0.71 -8.65
N ARG A 49 6.82 -0.50 -7.74
CA ARG A 49 6.99 -0.89 -6.34
C ARG A 49 6.62 -2.36 -6.14
N CYS A 50 7.17 -2.94 -5.07
CA CYS A 50 6.83 -4.29 -4.66
C CYS A 50 5.32 -4.39 -4.37
N PRO A 51 4.59 -5.33 -5.01
CA PRO A 51 3.15 -5.48 -4.83
C PRO A 51 2.77 -6.25 -3.55
N HIS A 52 3.74 -6.68 -2.75
CA HIS A 52 3.48 -7.34 -1.47
C HIS A 52 2.98 -6.36 -0.41
N PRO A 53 2.22 -6.84 0.60
CA PRO A 53 1.82 -6.02 1.75
C PRO A 53 3.01 -5.33 2.40
N ALA A 54 2.77 -4.17 3.02
CA ALA A 54 3.78 -3.57 3.90
C ALA A 54 4.17 -4.58 5.00
N ASP A 55 5.45 -4.60 5.37
CA ASP A 55 6.00 -5.53 6.37
C ASP A 55 5.88 -7.02 6.01
N HIS A 56 5.83 -7.36 4.72
CA HIS A 56 5.82 -8.76 4.30
C HIS A 56 7.15 -9.46 4.61
N ASP A 57 7.06 -10.74 4.93
CA ASP A 57 8.22 -11.63 4.99
C ASP A 57 8.73 -11.96 3.57
N GLY A 58 10.02 -12.28 3.48
CA GLY A 58 10.66 -12.75 2.25
C GLY A 58 11.19 -11.66 1.32
N ALA A 59 11.82 -12.09 0.22
CA ALA A 59 12.42 -11.17 -0.75
C ALA A 59 11.34 -10.42 -1.55
N CYS A 60 11.57 -9.14 -1.83
CA CYS A 60 10.72 -8.38 -2.73
C CYS A 60 10.80 -8.93 -4.16
N GLY A 61 9.66 -8.96 -4.85
CA GLY A 61 9.55 -9.53 -6.19
C GLY A 61 8.18 -9.29 -6.81
N PRO A 62 7.94 -9.75 -8.05
CA PRO A 62 6.62 -9.66 -8.67
C PRO A 62 5.59 -10.43 -7.85
N ALA A 63 4.32 -9.97 -7.88
CA ALA A 63 3.24 -10.64 -7.17
C ALA A 63 3.16 -12.10 -7.61
N GLY A 64 3.44 -13.02 -6.69
CA GLY A 64 3.10 -14.43 -6.89
C GLY A 64 1.60 -14.52 -7.15
N HIS A 65 1.22 -15.09 -8.28
CA HIS A 65 -0.18 -15.39 -8.61
C HIS A 65 -0.76 -16.23 -7.46
N ARG A 66 -1.83 -15.74 -6.85
CA ARG A 66 -2.62 -16.50 -5.87
C ARG A 66 -3.93 -16.95 -6.50
#